data_AF-A0A498MW41-F1
#
_entry.id   AF-A0A498MW41-F1
#
_cell.length_a   1.000
_cell.length_b   1.000
_cell.length_c   1.000
_cell.angle_alpha   90.00
_cell.angle_beta   90.00
_cell.angle_gamma   90.00
#
_symmetry.space_group_name_H-M   'P 1'
#
loop_
_entity.id
_entity.type
_entity.pdbx_description
1 polymer ?
#
loop_
_entity_poly.entity_id
_entity_poly.type
_entity_poly.pdbx_seq_one_letter_code
_entity_poly.pdbx_strand_id
1 'polypeptide(L)'
;MYLAEKVKFKNRLAMARKVTIGIDIWTKKGLTASFLAVSACYFNVQDSKAEHILLNLKEMVHPHTANSIVTLVEECTEEWGIPKEKIIMIITDNGSNMVSAFRVEEEDTSSDENDSNKDSDEEEEADERYGTLERTPCVVHTLQLVVNMVKKEQAIKRLLDKVRHLMVQFFLMLSRLLEVKDHVTSVADTMGWDCLLPSEW
;
A
#
# COMPACT_ATOMS: atom_id res chain seq x y z
N MET A 1 10.68 -24.27 13.50
CA MET A 1 9.36 -23.63 13.73
C MET A 1 8.76 -23.08 12.44
N TYR A 2 9.43 -22.16 11.73
CA TYR A 2 8.93 -21.58 10.46
C TYR A 2 8.59 -22.64 9.38
N LEU A 3 9.49 -23.57 9.08
CA LEU A 3 9.26 -24.57 8.02
C LEU A 3 8.02 -25.45 8.28
N ALA A 4 7.79 -25.84 9.54
CA ALA A 4 6.62 -26.63 9.92
C ALA A 4 5.32 -25.83 9.70
N GLU A 5 5.31 -24.55 10.10
CA GLU A 5 4.15 -23.68 9.90
C GLU A 5 3.91 -23.39 8.41
N LYS A 6 4.98 -23.21 7.62
CA LYS A 6 4.91 -23.04 6.17
C LYS A 6 4.28 -24.27 5.50
N VAL A 7 4.70 -25.48 5.87
CA VAL A 7 4.10 -26.73 5.35
C VAL A 7 2.62 -26.82 5.72
N LYS A 8 2.25 -26.48 6.96
CA LYS A 8 0.85 -26.44 7.40
C LYS A 8 0.01 -25.49 6.53
N PHE A 9 0.49 -24.28 6.25
CA PHE A 9 -0.23 -23.32 5.41
C PHE A 9 -0.24 -23.73 3.93
N LYS A 10 0.83 -24.34 3.41
CA LYS A 10 0.83 -24.94 2.06
C LYS A 10 -0.27 -26.00 1.92
N ASN A 11 -0.43 -26.89 2.91
CA ASN A 11 -1.49 -27.89 2.88
C ASN A 11 -2.90 -27.26 2.91
N ARG A 12 -3.09 -26.20 3.70
CA ARG A 12 -4.36 -25.46 3.74
C ARG A 12 -4.68 -24.77 2.41
N LEU A 13 -3.70 -24.12 1.79
CA LEU A 13 -3.83 -23.54 0.45
C LEU A 13 -4.12 -24.60 -0.62
N ALA A 14 -3.48 -25.77 -0.53
CA ALA A 14 -3.74 -26.89 -1.43
C ALA A 14 -5.20 -27.39 -1.33
N MET A 15 -5.80 -27.35 -0.14
CA MET A 15 -7.22 -27.66 0.07
C MET A 15 -8.17 -26.52 -0.32
N ALA A 16 -7.68 -25.28 -0.41
CA ALA A 16 -8.50 -24.15 -0.80
C ALA A 16 -9.02 -24.34 -2.23
N ARG A 17 -10.32 -24.08 -2.43
CA ARG A 17 -10.95 -24.16 -3.75
C ARG A 17 -10.45 -23.04 -4.66
N LYS A 18 -10.40 -21.82 -4.13
CA LYS A 18 -10.01 -20.59 -4.82
C LYS A 18 -9.22 -19.70 -3.86
N VAL A 19 -8.37 -18.85 -4.42
CA VAL A 19 -7.47 -17.94 -3.70
C VAL A 19 -7.54 -16.55 -4.32
N THR A 20 -7.61 -15.52 -3.49
CA THR A 20 -7.39 -14.13 -3.89
C THR A 20 -5.98 -13.74 -3.51
N ILE A 21 -5.25 -13.13 -4.44
CA ILE A 21 -3.88 -12.66 -4.20
C ILE A 21 -3.91 -11.15 -3.99
N GLY A 22 -3.34 -10.68 -2.89
CA GLY A 22 -3.15 -9.25 -2.61
C GLY A 22 -1.69 -8.88 -2.77
N ILE A 23 -1.40 -7.83 -3.53
CA ILE A 23 -0.04 -7.36 -3.80
C ILE A 23 0.05 -5.89 -3.39
N ASP A 24 1.06 -5.57 -2.59
CA ASP A 24 1.37 -4.21 -2.17
C ASP A 24 2.85 -3.91 -2.40
N ILE A 25 3.13 -2.71 -2.89
CA ILE A 25 4.49 -2.20 -3.09
C ILE A 25 4.61 -0.87 -2.36
N TRP A 26 5.62 -0.76 -1.52
CA TRP A 26 5.96 0.52 -0.89
C TRP A 26 7.46 0.77 -0.94
N THR A 27 7.79 2.06 -1.01
CA THR A 27 9.17 2.53 -0.94
C THR A 27 9.41 3.22 0.39
N LYS A 28 10.53 2.91 1.04
CA LYS A 28 10.96 3.55 2.28
C LYS A 28 11.13 5.06 2.07
N LYS A 29 10.85 5.84 3.11
CA LYS A 29 11.13 7.29 3.12
C LYS A 29 12.60 7.52 2.74
N GLY A 30 12.82 8.46 1.80
CA GLY A 30 14.15 8.73 1.25
C GLY A 30 14.55 7.83 0.07
N LEU A 31 13.63 7.01 -0.46
CA LEU A 31 13.83 6.18 -1.67
C LEU A 31 14.99 5.19 -1.57
N THR A 32 15.35 4.75 -0.36
CA THR A 32 16.53 3.90 -0.15
C THR A 32 16.29 2.43 -0.43
N ALA A 33 15.04 1.97 -0.39
CA ALA A 33 14.65 0.57 -0.61
C ALA A 33 13.15 0.51 -0.91
N SER A 34 12.74 -0.45 -1.76
CA SER A 34 11.35 -0.76 -2.04
C SER A 34 11.07 -2.22 -1.71
N PHE A 35 9.86 -2.51 -1.27
CA PHE A 35 9.45 -3.87 -0.90
C PHE A 35 8.17 -4.23 -1.62
N LEU A 36 8.07 -5.51 -2.00
CA LEU A 36 6.86 -6.12 -2.53
C LEU A 36 6.39 -7.19 -1.53
N ALA A 37 5.14 -7.05 -1.12
CA ALA A 37 4.45 -8.05 -0.34
C ALA A 37 3.44 -8.79 -1.22
N VAL A 38 3.46 -10.12 -1.16
CA VAL A 38 2.42 -10.98 -1.73
C VAL A 38 1.67 -11.64 -0.60
N SER A 39 0.36 -11.54 -0.62
CA SER A 39 -0.54 -12.13 0.37
C SER A 39 -1.60 -12.99 -0.33
N ALA A 40 -2.14 -13.96 0.40
CA ALA A 40 -3.24 -14.79 -0.04
C ALA A 40 -4.40 -14.73 0.94
N CYS A 41 -5.60 -14.54 0.41
CA CYS A 41 -6.85 -14.71 1.11
C CYS A 41 -7.58 -15.93 0.56
N TYR A 42 -8.00 -16.84 1.42
CA TYR A 42 -8.71 -18.05 1.02
C TYR A 42 -9.63 -18.55 2.14
N PHE A 43 -10.58 -19.40 1.78
CA PHE A 43 -11.43 -20.06 2.78
C PHE A 43 -10.77 -21.36 3.25
N ASN A 44 -10.39 -21.42 4.53
CA ASN A 44 -9.89 -22.63 5.17
C ASN A 44 -11.09 -23.53 5.55
N VAL A 45 -11.20 -24.65 4.84
CA VAL A 45 -12.28 -25.63 5.03
C VAL A 45 -12.21 -26.31 6.40
N GLN A 46 -11.01 -26.54 6.94
CA GLN A 46 -10.84 -27.24 8.23
C GLN A 46 -11.38 -26.40 9.39
N ASP A 47 -11.06 -25.10 9.38
CA ASP A 47 -11.41 -24.16 10.46
C ASP A 47 -12.72 -23.40 10.14
N SER A 48 -13.35 -23.67 8.99
CA SER A 48 -14.56 -23.00 8.48
C SER A 48 -14.50 -21.46 8.53
N LYS A 49 -13.35 -20.89 8.15
CA LYS A 49 -13.12 -19.44 8.21
C LYS A 49 -12.27 -18.94 7.03
N ALA A 50 -12.42 -17.66 6.72
CA ALA A 50 -11.48 -16.99 5.85
C ALA A 50 -10.13 -16.83 6.57
N GLU A 51 -9.04 -17.15 5.88
CA GLU A 51 -7.68 -16.92 6.34
C GLU A 51 -6.96 -15.99 5.38
N HIS A 52 -6.18 -15.08 5.96
CA HIS A 52 -5.31 -14.18 5.25
C HIS A 52 -3.88 -14.40 5.71
N ILE A 53 -2.98 -14.70 4.79
CA ILE A 53 -1.58 -14.99 5.09
C ILE A 53 -0.65 -14.19 4.18
N LEU A 54 0.50 -13.80 4.73
CA LEU A 54 1.59 -13.22 3.96
C LEU A 54 2.42 -14.36 3.36
N LEU A 55 2.47 -14.43 2.04
CA LEU A 55 3.23 -15.46 1.31
C LEU A 55 4.69 -15.06 1.16
N ASN A 56 4.94 -13.80 0.81
CA ASN A 56 6.27 -13.29 0.58
C ASN A 56 6.38 -11.80 0.94
N LEU A 57 7.57 -11.41 1.38
CA LEU A 57 7.97 -10.04 1.59
C LEU A 57 9.41 -9.90 1.09
N LYS A 58 9.58 -9.32 -0.10
CA LYS A 58 10.87 -9.26 -0.79
C LYS A 58 11.25 -7.81 -1.07
N GLU A 59 12.50 -7.48 -0.81
CA GLU A 59 13.06 -6.21 -1.27
C GLU A 59 13.18 -6.24 -2.80
N MET A 60 12.66 -5.22 -3.47
CA MET A 60 12.74 -5.06 -4.91
C MET A 60 13.91 -4.16 -5.26
N VAL A 61 14.75 -4.64 -6.18
CA VAL A 61 15.77 -3.82 -6.83
C VAL A 61 15.12 -3.03 -7.97
N HIS A 62 15.56 -1.79 -8.18
CA HIS A 62 15.10 -0.97 -9.32
C HIS A 62 15.61 -1.57 -10.64
N PRO A 63 14.82 -1.57 -11.74
CA PRO A 63 13.51 -0.93 -11.91
C PRO A 63 12.31 -1.78 -11.49
N HIS A 64 11.28 -1.14 -10.94
CA HIS A 64 10.01 -1.78 -10.55
C HIS A 64 9.05 -1.92 -11.74
N THR A 65 9.50 -2.50 -12.84
CA THR A 65 8.69 -2.66 -14.06
C THR A 65 7.52 -3.62 -13.86
N ALA A 66 6.53 -3.55 -14.75
CA ALA A 66 5.41 -4.48 -14.77
C ALA A 66 5.89 -5.95 -14.82
N ASN A 67 6.83 -6.27 -15.72
CA ASN A 67 7.39 -7.61 -15.85
C ASN A 67 8.12 -8.09 -14.58
N SER A 68 8.88 -7.21 -13.91
CA SER A 68 9.53 -7.54 -12.64
C SER A 68 8.51 -7.89 -11.55
N ILE A 69 7.41 -7.15 -11.48
CA ILE A 69 6.33 -7.40 -10.53
C ILE A 69 5.67 -8.76 -10.80
N VAL A 70 5.32 -9.03 -12.07
CA VAL A 70 4.72 -10.31 -12.48
C VAL A 70 5.63 -11.48 -12.12
N THR A 71 6.91 -11.40 -12.49
CA THR A 71 7.89 -12.46 -12.22
C THR A 71 7.99 -12.77 -10.72
N LEU A 72 8.05 -11.75 -9.86
CA LEU A 72 8.12 -11.96 -8.41
C LEU A 72 6.85 -12.60 -7.83
N VAL A 73 5.68 -12.31 -8.42
CA VAL A 73 4.41 -12.90 -8.03
C VAL A 73 4.31 -14.34 -8.52
N GLU A 74 4.73 -14.63 -9.74
CA GLU A 74 4.81 -15.98 -10.30
C GLU A 74 5.73 -16.86 -9.43
N GLU A 75 6.96 -16.43 -9.17
CA GLU A 75 7.91 -17.10 -8.28
C GLU A 75 7.27 -17.41 -6.91
N CYS A 76 6.56 -16.43 -6.35
CA CYS A 76 5.87 -16.60 -5.08
C CYS A 76 4.74 -17.64 -5.16
N THR A 77 3.88 -17.57 -6.17
CA THR A 77 2.77 -18.52 -6.32
C THR A 77 3.26 -19.94 -6.59
N GLU A 78 4.32 -20.10 -7.38
CA GLU A 78 4.97 -21.39 -7.64
C GLU A 78 5.60 -21.95 -6.36
N GLU A 79 6.34 -21.13 -5.61
CA GLU A 79 6.94 -21.55 -4.33
C GLU A 79 5.88 -22.05 -3.35
N TRP A 80 4.70 -21.44 -3.35
CA TRP A 80 3.58 -21.82 -2.48
C TRP A 80 2.68 -22.92 -3.05
N GLY A 81 2.92 -23.37 -4.29
CA GLY A 81 2.14 -24.42 -4.96
C GLY A 81 0.70 -23.98 -5.23
N ILE A 82 0.49 -22.71 -5.61
CA ILE A 82 -0.81 -22.13 -5.94
C ILE A 82 -0.94 -22.10 -7.47
N PRO A 83 -1.75 -23.00 -8.08
CA PRO A 83 -1.96 -23.00 -9.52
C PRO A 83 -2.71 -21.74 -9.98
N LYS A 84 -2.41 -21.26 -11.20
CA LYS A 84 -3.01 -20.04 -11.76
C LYS A 84 -4.54 -20.14 -11.80
N GLU A 85 -5.10 -21.30 -12.11
CA GLU A 85 -6.54 -21.57 -12.19
C GLU A 85 -7.27 -21.51 -10.83
N LYS A 86 -6.54 -21.58 -9.70
CA LYS A 86 -7.11 -21.34 -8.36
C LYS A 86 -7.19 -19.86 -8.02
N ILE A 87 -6.42 -19.01 -8.68
CA ILE A 87 -6.42 -17.57 -8.44
C ILE A 87 -7.67 -16.99 -9.09
N ILE A 88 -8.56 -16.42 -8.29
CA ILE A 88 -9.82 -15.80 -8.79
C ILE A 88 -9.68 -14.31 -9.03
N MET A 89 -8.76 -13.67 -8.34
CA MET A 89 -8.65 -12.22 -8.30
C MET A 89 -7.27 -11.82 -7.80
N ILE A 90 -6.71 -10.79 -8.43
CA ILE A 90 -5.53 -10.09 -7.94
C ILE A 90 -5.94 -8.70 -7.48
N ILE A 91 -5.62 -8.35 -6.23
CA ILE A 91 -5.89 -7.04 -5.66
C ILE A 91 -4.57 -6.26 -5.61
N THR A 92 -4.52 -5.11 -6.30
CA THR A 92 -3.36 -4.23 -6.32
C THR A 92 -3.76 -2.77 -6.11
N ASP A 93 -2.82 -1.90 -5.75
CA ASP A 93 -3.07 -0.46 -5.81
C ASP A 93 -3.21 0.05 -7.27
N ASN A 94 -3.48 1.34 -7.43
CA ASN A 94 -3.59 1.98 -8.76
C ASN A 94 -2.26 2.56 -9.26
N GLY A 95 -1.12 2.11 -8.71
CA GLY A 95 0.19 2.45 -9.25
C GLY A 95 0.30 2.01 -10.71
N SER A 96 0.90 2.86 -11.56
CA SER A 96 0.96 2.61 -13.02
C SER A 96 1.52 1.23 -13.34
N ASN A 97 2.62 0.83 -12.67
CA ASN A 97 3.27 -0.44 -12.94
C ASN A 97 2.46 -1.63 -12.43
N MET A 98 1.67 -1.45 -11.37
CA MET A 98 0.74 -2.48 -10.85
C MET A 98 -0.46 -2.66 -11.78
N VAL A 99 -0.94 -1.57 -12.37
CA VAL A 99 -2.01 -1.61 -13.38
C VAL A 99 -1.48 -2.30 -14.64
N SER A 100 -0.31 -1.89 -15.15
CA SER A 100 0.30 -2.50 -16.34
C SER A 100 0.62 -3.99 -16.14
N ALA A 101 1.06 -4.41 -14.96
CA ALA A 101 1.42 -5.80 -14.66
C ALA A 101 0.23 -6.78 -14.75
N PHE A 102 -0.98 -6.32 -14.44
CA PHE A 102 -2.17 -7.18 -14.33
C PHE A 102 -3.35 -6.61 -15.11
N ARG A 103 -3.07 -5.87 -16.18
CA ARG A 103 -4.12 -5.42 -17.10
C ARG A 103 -4.57 -6.62 -17.91
N VAL A 104 -5.89 -6.83 -17.99
CA VAL A 104 -6.45 -7.77 -18.95
C VAL A 104 -6.34 -7.10 -20.32
N GLU A 105 -5.57 -7.68 -21.22
CA GLU A 105 -5.66 -7.34 -22.64
C GLU A 105 -6.98 -7.95 -23.14
N GLU A 106 -7.92 -7.10 -23.50
CA GLU A 106 -9.08 -7.52 -24.27
C GLU A 106 -8.53 -7.86 -25.67
N GLU A 107 -8.45 -9.15 -26.00
CA GLU A 107 -8.23 -9.56 -27.39
C GLU A 107 -9.42 -9.02 -28.20
N ASP A 108 -9.19 -7.90 -28.90
CA ASP A 108 -10.14 -7.34 -29.85
C ASP A 108 -10.36 -8.37 -30.98
N THR A 109 -11.36 -9.23 -30.83
CA THR A 109 -11.97 -9.94 -31.95
C THR A 109 -12.75 -8.93 -32.80
N SER A 110 -12.05 -8.14 -33.60
CA SER A 110 -12.62 -7.48 -34.76
C SER A 110 -11.61 -7.51 -35.91
N SER A 111 -11.85 -8.47 -36.80
CA SER A 111 -11.34 -8.53 -38.17
C SER A 111 -11.62 -7.24 -38.96
N ASP A 112 -10.64 -6.83 -39.78
CA ASP A 112 -10.70 -5.98 -40.98
C ASP A 112 -10.95 -4.46 -40.73
N GLU A 113 -10.19 -3.46 -41.22
CA GLU A 113 -9.23 -3.30 -42.32
C GLU A 113 -8.33 -2.05 -42.07
N ASN A 114 -7.06 -2.10 -42.52
CA ASN A 114 -6.15 -1.02 -42.96
C ASN A 114 -6.24 0.40 -42.34
N ASP A 115 -5.17 0.87 -41.70
CA ASP A 115 -4.34 1.93 -42.30
C ASP A 115 -2.91 1.94 -41.70
N SER A 116 -1.95 2.06 -42.60
CA SER A 116 -0.51 1.99 -42.41
C SER A 116 0.07 3.21 -41.68
N ASN A 117 0.88 2.96 -40.64
CA ASN A 117 2.16 3.66 -40.49
C ASN A 117 3.14 2.86 -39.63
N LYS A 118 4.33 2.68 -40.20
CA LYS A 118 5.40 1.80 -39.74
C LYS A 118 6.45 2.66 -39.04
N ASP A 119 6.72 2.38 -37.76
CA ASP A 119 7.99 2.74 -37.13
C ASP A 119 8.44 1.61 -36.20
N SER A 120 9.43 0.89 -36.72
CA SER A 120 10.36 -0.10 -36.14
C SER A 120 11.12 0.44 -34.91
N ASP A 121 11.56 -0.29 -33.88
CA ASP A 121 11.70 -1.72 -33.59
C ASP A 121 11.82 -1.88 -32.05
N GLU A 122 11.14 -2.87 -31.48
CA GLU A 122 11.63 -3.89 -30.53
C GLU A 122 10.39 -4.66 -30.03
N GLU A 123 10.04 -5.70 -30.78
CA GLU A 123 8.98 -6.65 -30.43
C GLU A 123 9.45 -7.50 -29.23
N GLU A 124 8.97 -7.16 -28.03
CA GLU A 124 8.97 -8.13 -26.93
C GLU A 124 7.83 -9.11 -27.19
N GLU A 125 8.17 -10.36 -27.51
CA GLU A 125 7.23 -11.47 -27.56
C GLU A 125 6.52 -11.57 -26.21
N ALA A 126 5.27 -11.12 -26.18
CA ALA A 126 4.38 -11.26 -25.03
C ALA A 126 4.03 -12.73 -24.86
N ASP A 127 4.79 -13.41 -24.01
CA ASP A 127 4.48 -14.75 -23.52
C ASP A 127 3.05 -14.74 -22.95
N GLU A 128 2.26 -15.74 -23.33
CA GLU A 128 0.83 -15.96 -23.09
C GLU A 128 0.56 -16.20 -21.58
N ARG A 129 0.98 -15.27 -20.71
CA ARG A 129 1.33 -15.60 -19.32
C ARG A 129 0.22 -15.49 -18.30
N TYR A 130 -0.93 -14.92 -18.59
CA TYR A 130 -2.06 -14.95 -17.66
C TYR A 130 -3.37 -14.95 -18.42
N GLY A 131 -3.98 -16.12 -18.63
CA GLY A 131 -5.37 -16.18 -19.06
C GLY A 131 -6.25 -15.36 -18.11
N THR A 132 -7.12 -14.50 -18.66
CA THR A 132 -8.16 -13.64 -18.02
C THR A 132 -8.19 -13.62 -16.48
N LEU A 133 -7.13 -13.15 -15.80
CA LEU A 133 -7.14 -12.96 -14.35
C LEU A 133 -7.65 -11.55 -14.05
N GLU A 134 -8.77 -11.44 -13.33
CA GLU A 134 -9.37 -10.14 -13.03
C GLU A 134 -8.56 -9.40 -11.96
N ARG A 135 -7.98 -8.25 -12.35
CA ARG A 135 -7.40 -7.28 -11.41
C ARG A 135 -8.50 -6.42 -10.79
N THR A 136 -8.54 -6.38 -9.47
CA THR A 136 -9.38 -5.46 -8.70
C THR A 136 -8.53 -4.39 -8.00
N PRO A 137 -8.88 -3.09 -8.09
CA PRO A 137 -8.15 -2.05 -7.39
C PRO A 137 -8.36 -2.11 -5.87
N CYS A 138 -7.32 -1.82 -5.11
CA CYS A 138 -7.37 -1.75 -3.66
C CYS A 138 -8.33 -0.63 -3.22
N VAL A 139 -9.34 -1.01 -2.43
CA VAL A 139 -10.36 -0.08 -1.92
C VAL A 139 -9.71 1.01 -1.06
N VAL A 140 -8.77 0.65 -0.18
CA VAL A 140 -8.08 1.60 0.70
C VAL A 140 -7.31 2.64 -0.12
N HIS A 141 -6.56 2.19 -1.14
CA HIS A 141 -5.85 3.11 -2.01
C HIS A 141 -6.82 4.00 -2.80
N THR A 142 -7.90 3.43 -3.33
CA THR A 142 -8.93 4.18 -4.06
C THR A 142 -9.58 5.26 -3.19
N LEU A 143 -9.94 4.93 -1.95
CA LEU A 143 -10.45 5.91 -0.98
C LEU A 143 -9.40 6.98 -0.67
N GLN A 144 -8.14 6.61 -0.53
CA GLN A 144 -7.05 7.55 -0.32
C GLN A 144 -6.88 8.52 -1.50
N LEU A 145 -7.07 8.04 -2.73
CA LEU A 145 -7.08 8.89 -3.93
C LEU A 145 -8.25 9.88 -3.89
N VAL A 146 -9.45 9.44 -3.54
CA VAL A 146 -10.63 10.32 -3.36
C VAL A 146 -10.37 11.38 -2.29
N VAL A 147 -9.82 10.98 -1.13
CA VAL A 147 -9.42 11.92 -0.07
C VAL A 147 -8.39 12.93 -0.60
N ASN A 148 -7.43 12.50 -1.40
CA ASN A 148 -6.43 13.37 -2.00
C ASN A 148 -7.04 14.35 -3.01
N MET A 149 -8.07 13.94 -3.76
CA MET A 149 -8.82 14.83 -4.64
C MET A 149 -9.54 15.91 -3.83
N VAL A 150 -10.25 15.54 -2.76
CA VAL A 150 -10.94 16.48 -1.87
C VAL A 150 -9.95 17.45 -1.20
N LYS A 151 -8.78 16.96 -0.77
CA LYS A 151 -7.72 17.82 -0.20
C LYS A 151 -7.11 18.81 -1.20
N LYS A 152 -7.24 18.57 -2.51
CA LYS A 152 -6.77 19.50 -3.56
C LYS A 152 -7.78 20.62 -3.81
N GLU A 153 -9.04 20.48 -3.38
CA GLU A 153 -10.05 21.53 -3.48
C GLU A 153 -9.60 22.78 -2.71
N GLN A 154 -9.61 23.94 -3.36
CA GLN A 154 -8.93 25.12 -2.83
C GLN A 154 -9.53 25.58 -1.50
N ALA A 155 -10.86 25.57 -1.39
CA ALA A 155 -11.54 25.98 -0.16
C ALA A 155 -11.16 25.08 1.02
N ILE A 156 -11.17 23.77 0.81
CA ILE A 156 -10.82 22.76 1.81
C ILE A 156 -9.33 22.85 2.16
N LYS A 157 -8.46 22.96 1.16
CA LYS A 157 -7.02 23.10 1.35
C LYS A 157 -6.69 24.32 2.22
N ARG A 158 -7.26 25.49 1.92
CA ARG A 158 -7.07 26.72 2.71
C ARG A 158 -7.50 26.53 4.16
N LEU A 159 -8.62 25.86 4.39
CA LEU A 159 -9.10 25.56 5.74
C LEU A 159 -8.13 24.62 6.48
N LEU A 160 -7.73 23.51 5.84
CA LEU A 160 -6.78 22.56 6.42
C LEU A 160 -5.43 23.20 6.74
N ASP A 161 -4.95 24.10 5.90
CA ASP A 161 -3.68 24.81 6.14
C ASP A 161 -3.79 25.78 7.32
N LYS A 162 -4.91 26.49 7.47
CA LYS A 162 -5.17 27.30 8.68
C LYS A 162 -5.21 26.46 9.95
N VAL A 163 -5.94 25.34 9.92
CA VAL A 163 -6.03 24.41 11.07
C VAL A 163 -4.65 23.87 11.43
N ARG A 164 -3.87 23.44 10.43
CA ARG A 164 -2.51 22.96 10.62
C ARG A 164 -1.61 24.03 11.23
N HIS A 165 -1.69 25.26 10.74
CA HIS A 165 -0.92 26.37 11.27
C HIS A 165 -1.25 26.62 12.75
N LEU A 166 -2.54 26.66 13.09
CA LEU A 166 -2.97 26.80 14.48
C LEU A 166 -2.42 25.67 15.35
N MET A 167 -2.58 24.41 14.93
CA MET A 167 -2.07 23.25 15.67
C MET A 167 -0.56 23.34 15.92
N VAL A 168 0.23 23.76 14.91
CA VAL A 168 1.68 23.95 15.06
C VAL A 168 1.99 25.09 16.03
N GLN A 169 1.30 26.22 15.95
CA GLN A 169 1.48 27.34 16.87
C GLN A 169 1.15 26.95 18.32
N PHE A 170 0.02 26.28 18.53
CA PHE A 170 -0.37 25.78 19.85
C PHE A 170 0.66 24.79 20.40
N PHE A 171 1.14 23.86 19.58
CA PHE A 171 2.18 22.92 19.96
C PHE A 171 3.48 23.63 20.37
N LEU A 172 3.97 24.56 19.54
CA LEU A 172 5.19 25.32 19.83
C LEU A 172 5.07 26.16 21.10
N MET A 173 3.92 26.82 21.30
CA MET A 173 3.63 27.57 22.52
C MET A 173 3.69 26.66 23.76
N LEU A 174 3.02 25.51 23.72
CA LEU A 174 3.03 24.55 24.84
C LEU A 174 4.44 24.00 25.11
N SER A 175 5.20 23.67 24.06
CA SER A 175 6.59 23.23 24.19
C SER A 175 7.45 24.30 24.88
N ARG A 176 7.34 25.57 24.45
CA ARG A 176 8.09 26.67 25.08
C ARG A 176 7.68 26.92 26.51
N LEU A 177 6.38 26.90 26.82
CA LEU A 177 5.88 27.03 28.19
C LEU A 177 6.40 25.90 29.09
N LEU A 178 6.50 24.69 28.55
CA LEU A 178 7.05 23.55 29.29
C LEU A 178 8.55 23.70 29.54
N GLU A 179 9.33 24.20 28.57
CA GLU A 179 10.76 24.47 28.73
C GLU A 179 11.05 25.53 29.81
N VAL A 180 10.23 26.59 29.87
CA VAL A 180 10.44 27.69 30.83
C VAL A 180 9.75 27.47 32.16
N LYS A 181 8.94 26.41 32.31
CA LYS A 181 8.12 26.16 33.50
C LYS A 181 8.94 26.22 34.79
N ASP A 182 9.99 25.42 34.88
CA ASP A 182 10.76 25.28 36.13
C ASP A 182 11.52 26.58 36.47
N HIS A 183 11.99 27.30 35.45
CA HIS A 183 12.62 28.60 35.63
C HIS A 183 11.63 29.66 36.11
N VAL A 184 10.43 29.73 35.51
CA VAL A 184 9.38 30.66 35.91
C VAL A 184 8.89 30.35 37.33
N THR A 185 8.70 29.07 37.66
CA THR A 185 8.36 28.64 39.03
C THR A 185 9.44 29.06 40.02
N SER A 186 10.72 28.82 39.71
CA SER A 186 11.82 29.24 40.58
C SER A 186 11.89 30.75 40.80
N VAL A 187 11.60 31.55 39.76
CA VAL A 187 11.54 33.02 39.88
C VAL A 187 10.34 33.45 40.73
N ALA A 188 9.17 32.84 40.52
CA ALA A 188 7.97 33.11 41.32
C ALA A 188 8.23 32.82 42.81
N ASP A 189 8.80 31.66 43.12
CA ASP A 189 9.20 31.26 44.48
C ASP A 189 10.18 32.25 45.10
N THR A 190 11.18 32.71 44.32
CA THR A 190 12.18 33.68 44.79
C THR A 190 11.56 35.06 45.06
N MET A 191 10.57 35.47 44.25
CA MET A 191 9.87 36.73 44.43
C MET A 191 8.75 36.65 45.49
N GLY A 192 8.50 35.46 46.06
CA GLY A 192 7.42 35.21 47.02
C GLY A 192 6.03 35.40 46.42
N TRP A 193 5.89 35.19 45.11
CA TRP A 193 4.63 35.39 44.38
C TRP A 193 3.63 34.24 44.56
N ASP A 194 4.06 33.19 45.25
CA ASP A 194 3.33 31.95 45.56
C ASP A 194 2.16 32.19 46.54
N CYS A 195 2.13 33.37 47.15
CA CYS A 195 1.17 33.77 48.18
C CYS A 195 0.22 34.90 47.73
N LEU A 196 0.29 35.37 46.48
CA LEU A 196 -0.56 36.48 46.00
C LEU A 196 -2.02 36.06 45.90
N LEU A 197 -2.90 36.76 46.61
CA LEU A 197 -4.35 36.56 46.50
C LEU A 197 -4.84 37.06 45.12
N PRO A 198 -5.94 36.52 44.55
CA PRO A 198 -6.49 37.00 43.27
C PRO A 198 -6.81 38.50 43.21
N SER A 199 -6.89 39.18 44.37
CA SER A 199 -7.07 40.63 44.48
C SER A 199 -5.79 41.46 44.36
N GLU A 200 -4.61 40.82 44.30
CA GLU A 200 -3.28 41.45 44.27
C GLU A 200 -2.57 41.32 42.91
N TRP A 201 -3.26 40.75 41.91
CA TRP A 201 -2.83 40.68 40.51
C TRP A 201 -3.33 41.86 39.68
#